data_AF-A0A6J1BN26-F1
#
_entry.id   AF-A0A6J1BN26-F1
#
_cell.length_a   1.000
_cell.length_b   1.000
_cell.length_c   1.000
_cell.angle_alpha   90.00
_cell.angle_beta   90.00
_cell.angle_gamma   90.00
#
_symmetry.space_group_name_H-M   'P 1'
#
loop_
_entity.id
_entity.type
_entity.pdbx_description
1 polymer ?
#
loop_
_entity_poly.entity_id
_entity_poly.type
_entity_poly.pdbx_seq_one_letter_code
_entity_poly.pdbx_strand_id
1 'polypeptide(L)'
;CGFAQSQEAYDVAVNGLFSTLDRIDDHLGGSRYLCGDRLTLADICLFTTLIRFDLVYNVLFKCTKKKLLEFTNLHAYMRDIYQIPKVAATCNFPAIMDGYYQILFPLNPGSIRPVMPVGCEHEFLSRPHNRESMSSAGKSVQHVL
;
A
#
# COMPACT_ATOMS: atom_id res chain seq x y z
N CYS A 1 3.22 -5.49 -14.83
CA CYS A 1 3.43 -4.08 -15.24
C CYS A 1 4.89 -3.81 -15.54
N GLY A 2 5.74 -3.58 -14.53
CA GLY A 2 7.08 -3.01 -14.74
C GLY A 2 8.03 -3.74 -15.69
N PHE A 3 7.94 -5.08 -15.76
CA PHE A 3 8.80 -5.90 -16.61
C PHE A 3 8.15 -6.36 -17.93
N ALA A 4 6.94 -5.89 -18.24
CA ALA A 4 6.27 -6.27 -19.47
C ALA A 4 7.13 -5.90 -20.70
N GLN A 5 7.23 -6.83 -21.65
CA GLN A 5 8.03 -6.69 -22.88
C GLN A 5 7.20 -6.28 -24.09
N SER A 6 5.88 -6.11 -23.92
CA SER A 6 4.96 -5.59 -24.93
C SER A 6 3.90 -4.71 -24.28
N GLN A 7 3.27 -3.84 -25.09
CA GLN A 7 2.21 -2.96 -24.62
C GLN A 7 0.99 -3.75 -24.15
N GLU A 8 0.61 -4.81 -24.87
CA GLU A 8 -0.54 -5.66 -24.56
C GLU A 8 -0.35 -6.38 -23.21
N ALA A 9 0.85 -6.93 -22.97
CA ALA A 9 1.17 -7.58 -21.70
C ALA A 9 1.17 -6.58 -20.53
N TYR A 10 1.63 -5.35 -20.77
CA TYR A 10 1.56 -4.27 -19.80
C TYR A 10 0.10 -3.91 -19.49
N ASP A 11 -0.73 -3.71 -20.52
CA ASP A 11 -2.13 -3.30 -20.42
C ASP A 11 -2.96 -4.33 -19.64
N VAL A 12 -2.79 -5.61 -19.94
CA VAL A 12 -3.45 -6.69 -19.18
C VAL A 12 -3.04 -6.65 -17.71
N ALA A 13 -1.73 -6.53 -17.43
CA ALA A 13 -1.22 -6.56 -16.06
C ALA A 13 -1.66 -5.33 -15.25
N VAL A 14 -1.60 -4.12 -15.83
CA VAL A 14 -1.93 -2.88 -15.12
C VAL A 14 -3.44 -2.79 -14.89
N ASN A 15 -4.27 -3.22 -15.84
CA ASN A 15 -5.71 -3.26 -15.64
C ASN A 15 -6.12 -4.29 -14.59
N GLY A 16 -5.51 -5.48 -14.60
CA GLY A 16 -5.74 -6.50 -13.57
C GLY A 16 -5.33 -6.05 -12.17
N LEU A 17 -4.18 -5.35 -12.06
CA LEU A 17 -3.72 -4.76 -10.81
C LEU A 17 -4.73 -3.77 -10.25
N PHE A 18 -5.16 -2.78 -11.04
CA PHE A 18 -6.07 -1.74 -10.55
C PHE A 18 -7.46 -2.29 -10.27
N SER A 19 -7.99 -3.20 -11.09
CA SER A 19 -9.25 -3.88 -10.80
C SER A 19 -9.19 -4.64 -9.46
N THR A 20 -8.05 -5.26 -9.15
CA THR A 20 -7.86 -5.95 -7.87
C THR A 20 -7.76 -4.96 -6.70
N LEU A 21 -7.02 -3.86 -6.85
CA LEU A 21 -6.91 -2.83 -5.83
C LEU A 21 -8.27 -2.18 -5.54
N ASP A 22 -9.06 -1.86 -6.56
CA ASP A 22 -10.43 -1.33 -6.40
C ASP A 22 -11.28 -2.30 -5.57
N ARG A 23 -11.24 -3.60 -5.90
CA ARG A 23 -12.00 -4.63 -5.17
C ARG A 23 -11.57 -4.79 -3.71
N ILE A 24 -10.28 -4.62 -3.42
CA ILE A 24 -9.75 -4.66 -2.05
C ILE A 24 -10.12 -3.38 -1.30
N ASP A 25 -10.07 -2.21 -1.95
CA ASP A 25 -10.49 -0.94 -1.38
C ASP A 25 -11.96 -1.00 -0.95
N ASP A 26 -12.83 -1.54 -1.80
CA ASP A 26 -14.25 -1.74 -1.49
C ASP A 26 -14.45 -2.67 -0.29
N HIS A 27 -13.76 -3.82 -0.27
CA HIS A 27 -13.81 -4.78 0.85
C HIS A 27 -13.36 -4.13 2.17
N LEU A 28 -12.26 -3.39 2.14
CA LEU A 28 -11.71 -2.68 3.29
C LEU A 28 -12.55 -1.48 3.74
N GLY A 29 -13.59 -1.11 3.00
CA GLY A 29 -14.63 -0.17 3.42
C GLY A 29 -15.62 -0.79 4.42
N GLY A 30 -15.78 -2.11 4.40
CA GLY A 30 -16.64 -2.84 5.33
C GLY A 30 -15.90 -3.63 6.41
N SER A 31 -14.60 -3.86 6.25
CA SER A 31 -13.80 -4.68 7.17
C SER A 31 -12.50 -3.99 7.55
N ARG A 32 -12.08 -4.11 8.82
CA ARG A 32 -10.80 -3.51 9.29
C ARG A 32 -9.59 -4.12 8.59
N TYR A 33 -9.55 -5.45 8.45
CA TYR A 33 -8.49 -6.21 7.80
C TYR A 33 -9.04 -7.15 6.72
N LEU A 34 -8.16 -7.79 5.94
CA LEU A 34 -8.56 -8.65 4.83
C LEU A 34 -9.43 -9.84 5.28
N CYS A 35 -9.18 -10.36 6.49
CA CYS A 35 -9.87 -11.52 7.05
C CYS A 35 -10.75 -11.19 8.27
N GLY A 36 -11.28 -9.96 8.36
CA GLY A 36 -12.15 -9.52 9.45
C GLY A 36 -11.48 -8.56 10.43
N ASP A 37 -11.70 -8.76 11.72
CA ASP A 37 -11.27 -7.83 12.78
C ASP A 37 -9.85 -8.04 13.31
N ARG A 38 -9.17 -9.10 12.88
CA ARG A 38 -7.82 -9.43 13.32
C ARG A 38 -6.83 -9.37 12.16
N LEU A 39 -5.65 -8.83 12.43
CA LEU A 39 -4.52 -8.85 11.52
C LEU A 39 -4.09 -10.30 11.26
N THR A 40 -3.84 -10.64 10.00
CA THR A 40 -3.39 -11.96 9.55
C THR A 40 -2.16 -11.86 8.66
N LEU A 41 -1.59 -13.01 8.27
CA LEU A 41 -0.49 -13.06 7.31
C LEU A 41 -0.88 -12.42 5.96
N ALA A 42 -2.15 -12.52 5.54
CA ALA A 42 -2.62 -11.91 4.31
C ALA A 42 -2.40 -10.39 4.33
N ASP A 43 -2.62 -9.77 5.49
CA ASP A 43 -2.45 -8.34 5.67
C ASP A 43 -0.99 -7.91 5.60
N ILE A 44 -0.09 -8.71 6.18
CA ILE A 44 1.35 -8.47 6.10
C ILE A 44 1.84 -8.57 4.65
N CYS A 45 1.39 -9.60 3.91
CA CYS A 45 1.71 -9.76 2.49
C CYS A 45 1.26 -8.54 1.67
N LEU A 46 0.01 -8.08 1.87
CA LEU A 46 -0.49 -6.90 1.17
C LEU A 46 0.25 -5.62 1.58
N PHE A 47 0.44 -5.39 2.88
CA PHE A 47 1.12 -4.20 3.42
C PHE A 47 2.48 -3.96 2.78
N THR A 48 3.29 -5.02 2.63
CA THR A 48 4.62 -4.88 2.00
C THR A 48 4.55 -4.40 0.54
N THR A 49 3.46 -4.70 -0.16
CA THR A 49 3.20 -4.19 -1.52
C THR A 49 2.74 -2.74 -1.47
N LEU A 50 1.75 -2.43 -0.62
CA LEU A 50 1.16 -1.09 -0.51
C LEU A 50 2.19 -0.03 -0.11
N ILE A 51 3.01 -0.32 0.91
CA ILE A 51 3.99 0.66 1.43
C ILE A 51 5.07 1.03 0.40
N ARG A 52 5.26 0.24 -0.66
CA ARG A 52 6.20 0.50 -1.76
C ARG A 52 5.53 1.10 -3.00
N PHE A 53 4.20 1.16 -3.02
CA PHE A 53 3.44 1.43 -4.24
C PHE A 53 3.74 2.82 -4.80
N ASP A 54 3.50 3.87 -4.01
CA ASP A 54 3.74 5.25 -4.46
C ASP A 54 5.23 5.60 -4.55
N LEU A 55 6.07 4.95 -3.74
CA LEU A 55 7.53 5.15 -3.74
C LEU A 55 8.22 4.61 -5.00
N VAL A 56 7.74 3.46 -5.50
CA VAL A 56 8.44 2.68 -6.51
C VAL A 56 7.50 2.25 -7.62
N TYR A 57 6.45 1.49 -7.31
CA TYR A 57 5.68 0.78 -8.34
C TYR A 57 4.91 1.73 -9.26
N ASN A 58 4.40 2.82 -8.70
CA ASN A 58 3.70 3.84 -9.46
C ASN A 58 4.60 4.39 -10.58
N VAL A 59 5.84 4.77 -10.25
CA VAL A 59 6.78 5.38 -11.20
C VAL A 59 7.57 4.34 -11.98
N LEU A 60 8.35 3.49 -11.31
CA LEU A 60 9.30 2.56 -11.95
C LEU A 60 8.57 1.46 -12.72
N PHE A 61 7.48 0.93 -12.16
CA PHE A 61 6.69 -0.13 -12.81
C PHE A 61 5.54 0.39 -13.65
N LYS A 62 5.44 1.72 -13.81
CA LYS A 62 4.40 2.43 -14.57
C LYS A 62 2.99 2.13 -14.05
N CYS A 63 2.80 1.79 -12.78
CA CYS A 63 1.48 1.61 -12.19
C CYS A 63 0.83 2.96 -11.85
N THR A 64 0.64 3.83 -12.85
CA THR A 64 0.36 5.27 -12.67
C THR A 64 -1.12 5.66 -12.68
N LYS A 65 -2.06 4.73 -12.93
CA LYS A 65 -3.50 5.05 -13.07
C LYS A 65 -4.07 5.80 -11.85
N LYS A 66 -3.61 5.44 -10.65
CA LYS A 66 -4.04 6.01 -9.37
C LYS A 66 -2.95 5.77 -8.32
N LYS A 67 -2.59 6.78 -7.54
CA LYS A 67 -1.70 6.65 -6.37
C LYS A 67 -2.43 5.95 -5.24
N LEU A 68 -1.68 5.29 -4.37
CA LEU A 68 -2.23 4.61 -3.20
C LEU A 68 -2.99 5.59 -2.30
N LEU A 69 -2.46 6.80 -2.11
CA LEU A 69 -3.11 7.85 -1.30
C LEU A 69 -4.52 8.25 -1.78
N GLU A 70 -4.86 7.95 -3.02
CA GLU A 70 -6.17 8.25 -3.62
C GLU A 70 -7.20 7.14 -3.37
N PHE A 71 -6.79 5.99 -2.80
CA PHE A 71 -7.69 4.94 -2.34
C PHE A 71 -8.06 5.17 -0.88
N THR A 72 -9.33 5.43 -0.62
CA THR A 72 -9.81 5.84 0.72
C THR A 72 -9.51 4.79 1.77
N ASN A 73 -9.86 3.53 1.52
CA ASN A 73 -9.78 2.47 2.52
C ASN A 73 -8.40 1.84 2.55
N LEU A 74 -7.79 1.56 1.39
CA LEU A 74 -6.44 1.01 1.26
C LEU A 74 -5.38 1.91 1.89
N HIS A 75 -5.46 3.23 1.67
CA HIS A 75 -4.50 4.15 2.27
C HIS A 75 -4.64 4.20 3.79
N ALA A 76 -5.86 4.28 4.31
CA ALA A 76 -6.12 4.21 5.74
C ALA A 76 -5.67 2.86 6.34
N TYR A 77 -5.90 1.75 5.64
CA TYR A 77 -5.51 0.40 6.03
C TYR A 77 -3.99 0.25 6.11
N MET A 78 -3.26 0.74 5.10
CA MET A 78 -1.80 0.75 5.13
C MET A 78 -1.28 1.56 6.33
N ARG A 79 -1.88 2.72 6.63
CA ARG A 79 -1.50 3.53 7.80
C ARG A 79 -1.81 2.84 9.13
N ASP A 80 -2.94 2.13 9.26
CA ASP A 80 -3.28 1.32 10.44
C ASP A 80 -2.16 0.31 10.73
N ILE A 81 -1.70 -0.43 9.70
CA ILE A 81 -0.60 -1.39 9.87
C ILE A 81 0.74 -0.69 10.13
N TYR A 82 1.05 0.40 9.44
CA TYR A 82 2.28 1.17 9.63
C TYR A 82 2.45 1.69 11.06
N GLN A 83 1.34 2.08 11.69
CA GLN A 83 1.30 2.64 13.05
C GLN A 83 1.31 1.58 14.16
N ILE A 84 1.24 0.28 13.83
CA ILE A 84 1.46 -0.80 14.81
C ILE A 84 2.88 -0.63 15.40
N PRO A 85 3.05 -0.75 16.74
CA PRO A 85 4.34 -0.57 17.37
C PRO A 85 5.46 -1.37 16.69
N LYS A 86 6.58 -0.69 16.40
CA LYS A 86 7.78 -1.21 15.73
C LYS A 86 7.65 -1.47 14.22
N VAL A 87 6.47 -1.40 13.60
CA VAL A 87 6.34 -1.62 12.14
C VAL A 87 7.02 -0.52 11.34
N ALA A 88 6.81 0.76 11.69
CA ALA A 88 7.46 1.89 11.02
C ALA A 88 9.00 1.76 10.98
N ALA A 89 9.62 1.22 12.03
CA ALA A 89 11.07 1.01 12.10
C ALA A 89 11.59 -0.04 11.09
N THR A 90 10.71 -0.88 10.53
CA THR A 90 11.05 -1.85 9.48
C THR A 90 10.99 -1.24 8.06
N CYS A 91 10.46 -0.03 7.93
CA CYS A 91 10.23 0.63 6.64
C CYS A 91 11.35 1.61 6.29
N ASN A 92 12.52 1.10 5.90
CA ASN A 92 13.62 1.94 5.41
C ASN A 92 13.36 2.38 3.95
N PHE A 93 12.67 3.52 3.76
CA PHE A 93 12.32 4.02 2.44
C PHE A 93 13.50 4.36 1.54
N PRO A 94 14.58 5.02 2.01
CA PRO A 94 15.78 5.21 1.21
C PRO A 94 16.34 3.89 0.67
N ALA A 95 16.51 2.88 1.52
CA ALA A 95 17.03 1.58 1.12
C ALA A 95 16.08 0.84 0.15
N ILE A 96 14.75 0.95 0.36
CA ILE A 96 13.76 0.43 -0.58
C ILE A 96 13.95 1.09 -1.94
N MET A 97 13.96 2.43 -2.01
CA MET A 97 14.09 3.13 -3.28
C MET A 97 15.42 2.81 -3.97
N ASP A 98 16.53 2.78 -3.23
CA ASP A 98 17.84 2.42 -3.80
C ASP A 98 17.86 1.00 -4.37
N GLY A 99 17.28 0.04 -3.64
CA GLY A 99 17.15 -1.34 -4.08
C GLY A 99 16.36 -1.51 -5.38
N TYR A 100 15.45 -0.58 -5.72
CA TYR A 100 14.71 -0.62 -6.97
C TYR A 100 15.34 0.25 -8.07
N TYR A 101 15.61 1.53 -7.78
CA TYR A 101 16.05 2.47 -8.81
C TYR A 101 17.50 2.28 -9.23
N GLN A 102 18.38 1.74 -8.38
CA GLN A 102 19.78 1.53 -8.72
C GLN A 102 20.08 0.11 -9.23
N ILE A 103 19.29 -0.88 -8.82
CA ILE A 103 19.60 -2.31 -9.07
C ILE A 103 18.79 -2.89 -10.23
N LEU A 104 17.53 -2.47 -10.44
CA LEU A 104 16.67 -3.08 -11.47
C LEU A 104 17.00 -2.58 -12.88
N PHE A 105 18.02 -3.19 -13.48
CA PHE A 105 18.25 -3.15 -14.93
C PHE A 105 17.29 -4.12 -15.66
N PRO A 106 16.73 -3.78 -16.84
CA PRO A 106 16.95 -2.56 -17.63
C PRO A 106 15.96 -1.43 -17.35
N LEU A 107 15.18 -1.49 -16.26
CA LEU A 107 14.04 -0.58 -16.06
C LEU A 107 14.44 0.87 -15.81
N ASN A 108 15.62 1.12 -15.20
CA ASN A 108 16.14 2.46 -14.95
C ASN A 108 17.64 2.56 -15.27
N PRO A 109 18.03 2.63 -16.56
CA PRO A 109 19.45 2.62 -16.95
C PRO A 109 20.28 3.76 -16.34
N GLY A 110 19.65 4.91 -16.09
CA GLY A 110 20.32 6.07 -15.49
C GLY A 110 20.59 5.94 -13.99
N SER A 111 20.02 4.93 -13.31
CA SER A 111 20.09 4.76 -11.84
C SER A 111 19.64 5.99 -11.03
N ILE A 112 18.92 6.92 -11.66
CA ILE A 112 18.42 8.13 -11.00
C ILE A 112 17.20 7.75 -10.18
N ARG A 113 17.22 8.10 -8.90
CA ARG A 113 16.10 7.95 -7.98
C ARG A 113 15.27 9.25 -7.95
N PRO A 114 13.93 9.20 -8.08
CA PRO A 114 13.10 10.38 -7.89
C PRO A 114 13.11 10.84 -6.43
N VAL A 115 12.66 12.06 -6.18
CA VAL A 115 12.38 12.52 -4.81
C VAL A 115 11.28 11.68 -4.18
N MET A 116 11.35 11.46 -2.86
CA MET A 116 10.33 10.73 -2.13
C MET A 116 9.00 11.51 -2.17
N PRO A 117 7.85 10.86 -2.47
CA PRO A 117 6.56 11.52 -2.38
C PRO A 117 6.26 11.95 -0.94
N VAL A 118 5.77 13.18 -0.75
CA VAL A 118 5.40 13.73 0.57
C VAL A 118 4.41 12.83 1.32
N GLY A 119 3.50 12.17 0.60
CA GLY A 119 2.54 11.22 1.19
C GLY A 119 3.16 9.98 1.83
N CYS A 120 4.45 9.72 1.59
CA CYS A 120 5.20 8.61 2.19
C CYS A 120 6.08 9.05 3.36
N GLU A 121 6.09 10.34 3.72
CA GLU A 121 6.82 10.81 4.89
C GLU A 121 6.19 10.29 6.19
N HIS A 122 7.04 10.08 7.22
CA HIS A 122 6.58 9.54 8.50
C HIS A 122 5.47 10.38 9.13
N GLU A 123 5.54 11.71 9.04
CA GLU A 123 4.49 12.60 9.53
C GLU A 123 3.14 12.32 8.85
N PHE A 124 3.13 12.10 7.54
CA PHE A 124 1.92 11.84 6.77
C PHE A 124 1.36 10.44 7.06
N LEU A 125 2.23 9.44 7.16
CA LEU A 125 1.86 8.06 7.47
C LEU A 125 1.41 7.87 8.92
N SER A 126 1.80 8.76 9.83
CA SER A 126 1.42 8.73 11.25
C SER A 126 0.13 9.52 11.55
N ARG A 127 -0.51 10.11 10.54
CA ARG A 127 -1.82 10.77 10.70
C ARG A 127 -2.90 9.75 11.07
N PRO A 128 -3.93 10.14 11.85
CA PRO A 128 -5.03 9.25 12.21
C PRO A 128 -5.64 8.54 10.99
N HIS A 129 -5.84 7.23 11.11
CA HIS A 129 -6.44 6.41 10.06
C HIS A 129 -7.93 6.11 10.31
N ASN A 130 -8.43 6.31 11.53
CA ASN A 130 -9.84 6.15 11.93
C ASN A 130 -10.41 4.72 11.72
N ARG A 131 -9.55 3.70 11.66
CA ARG A 131 -9.94 2.30 11.34
C ARG A 131 -10.23 1.45 12.57
N GLU A 132 -9.85 1.92 13.74
CA GLU A 132 -10.22 1.35 15.04
C GLU A 132 -11.74 1.27 15.23
N SER A 133 -12.49 2.25 14.68
CA SER A 133 -13.95 2.29 14.69
C SER A 133 -14.60 1.13 13.91
N MET A 134 -13.86 0.50 13.01
CA MET A 134 -14.33 -0.62 12.19
C MET A 134 -14.20 -1.97 12.91
N SER A 135 -13.54 -2.02 14.07
CA SER A 135 -13.38 -3.26 14.82
C SER A 135 -14.67 -3.63 15.56
N SER A 136 -15.14 -4.87 15.38
CA SER A 136 -16.29 -5.40 16.13
C SER A 136 -16.05 -5.49 17.64
N ALA A 137 -14.80 -5.45 18.10
CA ALA A 137 -14.43 -5.52 19.52
C ALA A 137 -14.98 -4.35 20.37
N GLY A 138 -15.38 -3.23 19.75
CA GLY A 138 -16.03 -2.10 20.41
C GLY A 138 -17.56 -2.21 20.52
N LYS A 139 -18.21 -3.16 19.81
CA LYS A 139 -19.68 -3.27 19.73
C LYS A 139 -20.29 -4.17 20.82
N SER A 140 -19.49 -4.94 21.55
CA SER A 140 -19.98 -5.94 22.52
C SER A 140 -20.29 -5.40 23.92
N VAL A 141 -20.14 -4.10 24.19
CA VAL A 141 -20.29 -3.55 25.57
C VAL A 141 -21.60 -2.78 25.78
N GLN A 142 -22.46 -2.61 24.76
CA GLN A 142 -23.67 -1.77 24.88
C GLN A 142 -25.01 -2.51 24.97
N HIS A 143 -25.04 -3.84 25.17
CA HIS A 143 -26.31 -4.59 25.20
C HIS A 143 -26.52 -5.52 26.41
N VAL A 144 -25.90 -5.20 27.55
CA VAL A 144 -26.27 -5.79 28.83
C VAL A 144 -26.21 -4.71 29.90
N LEU A 145 -27.29 -3.95 30.06
CA LEU A 145 -27.82 -3.37 31.31
C LEU A 145 -29.22 -2.82 31.02
#